data_AF-A0A1F9C1W0-F1
#
_entry.id   AF-A0A1F9C1W0-F1
#
_cell.length_a   1.000
_cell.length_b   1.000
_cell.length_c   1.000
_cell.angle_alpha   90.00
_cell.angle_beta   90.00
_cell.angle_gamma   90.00
#
_symmetry.space_group_name_H-M   'P 1'
#
loop_
_entity.id
_entity.type
_entity.pdbx_description
1 polymer ?
#
loop_
_entity_poly.entity_id
_entity_poly.type
_entity_poly.pdbx_seq_one_letter_code
_entity_poly.pdbx_strand_id
1 'polypeptide(L)'
;MPKEWIVGSDGKNLKFKRETLLNYGMNRWGLNKAQSVGPTSELIRKCAPSSFEEWESFYFGNATQKKRNGIKVTKEFIRDLGQKLYVKLSEVVQNELDSIKEGECIDYACNLVLNRTYEGYRSEIETIYGQLESILGVKIQPAPDEWDRTFCVDFYIEVMKKFIGLQIKPISSGQALNQYQWVKMHEV
;
A
#
# COMPACT_ATOMS: atom_id res chain seq x y z
N MET A 1 -9.45 28.55 16.41
CA MET A 1 -9.64 27.61 15.27
C MET A 1 -10.13 26.28 15.83
N PRO A 2 -11.19 25.67 15.27
CA PRO A 2 -11.64 24.34 15.68
C PRO A 2 -10.51 23.32 15.47
N LYS A 3 -10.30 22.42 16.45
CA LYS A 3 -9.26 21.40 16.35
C LYS A 3 -9.49 20.53 15.10
N GLU A 4 -8.43 20.28 14.34
CA GLU A 4 -8.49 19.52 13.08
C GLU A 4 -8.31 18.01 13.29
N TRP A 5 -8.41 17.56 14.54
CA TRP A 5 -8.19 16.19 14.99
C TRP A 5 -9.08 15.86 16.20
N ILE A 6 -9.35 14.58 16.39
CA ILE A 6 -9.95 14.02 17.60
C ILE A 6 -8.88 13.20 18.35
N VAL A 7 -8.98 13.14 19.67
CA VAL A 7 -8.05 12.34 20.50
C VAL A 7 -8.42 10.87 20.38
N GLY A 8 -7.43 10.02 20.17
CA GLY A 8 -7.56 8.56 20.13
C GLY A 8 -7.81 7.96 21.52
N SER A 9 -8.03 6.64 21.56
CA SER A 9 -8.42 5.93 22.78
C SER A 9 -7.39 5.98 23.93
N ASP A 10 -6.13 6.31 23.64
CA ASP A 10 -5.02 6.38 24.59
C ASP A 10 -4.74 7.81 25.11
N GLY A 11 -5.51 8.81 24.67
CA GLY A 11 -5.33 10.20 25.09
C GLY A 11 -4.16 10.95 24.43
N LYS A 12 -3.26 10.24 23.73
CA LYS A 12 -2.03 10.80 23.13
C LYS A 12 -2.04 10.73 21.60
N ASN A 13 -2.58 9.67 21.02
CA ASN A 13 -2.75 9.57 19.58
C ASN A 13 -3.81 10.58 19.11
N LEU A 14 -3.60 11.15 17.93
CA LEU A 14 -4.53 12.10 17.32
C LEU A 14 -5.00 11.53 15.99
N LYS A 15 -6.32 11.44 15.81
CA LYS A 15 -6.91 11.10 14.51
C LYS A 15 -7.28 12.39 13.77
N PHE A 16 -6.57 12.65 12.68
CA PHE A 16 -6.72 13.88 11.91
C PHE A 16 -7.92 13.82 10.96
N LYS A 17 -8.64 14.94 10.77
CA LYS A 17 -9.79 15.00 9.85
C LYS A 17 -9.40 14.69 8.39
N ARG A 18 -8.19 15.06 7.98
CA ARG A 18 -7.65 14.85 6.62
C ARG A 18 -6.60 13.74 6.57
N GLU A 19 -6.63 12.81 7.52
CA GLU A 19 -5.63 11.75 7.66
C GLU A 19 -5.41 10.96 6.36
N THR A 20 -6.45 10.68 5.57
CA THR A 20 -6.32 10.03 4.25
C THR A 20 -5.40 10.79 3.31
N LEU A 21 -5.57 12.11 3.18
CA LEU A 21 -4.76 12.95 2.30
C LEU A 21 -3.33 13.13 2.83
N LEU A 22 -3.19 13.30 4.15
CA LEU A 22 -1.88 13.36 4.79
C LEU A 22 -1.11 12.06 4.60
N ASN A 23 -1.77 10.91 4.78
CA ASN A 23 -1.18 9.59 4.56
C ASN A 23 -0.83 9.37 3.08
N TYR A 24 -1.68 9.82 2.15
CA TYR A 24 -1.37 9.79 0.73
C TYR A 24 -0.04 10.51 0.47
N GLY A 25 0.13 11.74 0.96
CA GLY A 25 1.36 12.50 0.77
C GLY A 25 2.58 11.87 1.46
N MET A 26 2.44 11.45 2.73
CA MET A 26 3.52 10.81 3.48
C MET A 26 4.04 9.56 2.76
N ASN A 27 3.14 8.74 2.21
CA ASN A 27 3.51 7.55 1.46
C ASN A 27 4.07 7.88 0.07
N ARG A 28 3.42 8.79 -0.67
CA ARG A 28 3.80 9.17 -2.04
C ARG A 28 5.24 9.66 -2.13
N TRP A 29 5.68 10.48 -1.19
CA TRP A 29 7.06 10.99 -1.15
C TRP A 29 7.97 10.24 -0.17
N GLY A 30 7.54 9.07 0.30
CA GLY A 30 8.33 8.21 1.18
C GLY A 30 8.75 8.86 2.50
N LEU A 31 8.03 9.88 2.96
CA LEU A 31 8.36 10.66 4.16
C LEU A 31 8.21 9.83 5.45
N ASN A 32 7.38 8.77 5.42
CA ASN A 32 7.19 7.84 6.53
C ASN A 32 8.00 6.53 6.39
N LYS A 33 8.82 6.37 5.35
CA LYS A 33 9.58 5.12 5.11
C LYS A 33 10.83 5.07 5.97
N ALA A 34 11.38 3.87 6.16
CA ALA A 34 12.59 3.67 6.97
C ALA A 34 13.81 4.48 6.46
N GLN A 35 13.86 4.80 5.18
CA GLN A 35 14.89 5.67 4.59
C GLN A 35 14.78 7.15 5.05
N SER A 36 13.62 7.55 5.57
CA SER A 36 13.33 8.91 6.05
C SER A 36 13.31 8.98 7.58
N VAL A 37 12.62 8.04 8.24
CA VAL A 37 12.37 8.05 9.70
C VAL A 37 13.04 6.89 10.46
N GLY A 38 13.83 6.07 9.78
CA GLY A 38 14.41 4.86 10.37
C GLY A 38 13.38 3.73 10.53
N PRO A 39 13.82 2.51 10.89
CA PRO A 39 12.95 1.34 10.96
C PRO A 39 12.13 1.34 12.27
N THR A 40 11.10 2.18 12.35
CA THR A 40 10.28 2.39 13.58
C THR A 40 9.77 1.09 14.20
N SER A 41 9.28 0.12 13.41
CA SER A 41 8.82 -1.18 13.92
C SER A 41 9.94 -2.05 14.52
N GLU A 42 11.16 -1.96 14.00
CA GLU A 42 12.32 -2.65 14.60
C GLU A 42 12.73 -1.94 15.90
N LEU A 43 12.77 -0.61 15.88
CA LEU A 43 13.17 0.23 17.01
C LEU A 43 12.22 0.11 18.20
N ILE A 44 10.91 0.14 18.00
CA ILE A 44 9.92 0.01 19.08
C ILE A 44 9.99 -1.37 19.74
N ARG A 45 10.21 -2.44 18.96
CA ARG A 45 10.39 -3.80 19.49
C ARG A 45 11.69 -3.94 20.30
N LYS A 46 12.76 -3.27 19.86
CA LYS A 46 14.03 -3.23 20.60
C LYS A 46 13.90 -2.42 21.90
N CYS A 47 13.12 -1.34 21.88
CA CYS A 47 12.87 -0.51 23.05
C CYS A 47 11.98 -1.21 24.08
N ALA A 48 10.95 -1.93 23.63
CA ALA A 48 9.90 -2.52 24.47
C ALA A 48 9.38 -1.55 25.56
N PRO A 49 8.95 -0.32 25.18
CA PRO A 49 8.71 0.75 26.15
C PRO A 49 7.46 0.48 26.98
N SER A 50 7.53 0.87 28.25
CA SER A 50 6.42 0.87 29.20
C SER A 50 5.57 2.15 29.13
N SER A 51 6.08 3.21 28.48
CA SER A 51 5.42 4.50 28.33
C SER A 51 5.75 5.17 27.00
N PHE A 52 4.94 6.15 26.60
CA PHE A 52 5.21 6.94 25.38
C PHE A 52 6.46 7.82 25.54
N GLU A 53 6.70 8.35 26.73
CA GLU A 53 7.87 9.19 27.03
C GLU A 53 9.17 8.41 26.87
N GLU A 54 9.18 7.16 27.34
CA GLU A 54 10.28 6.22 27.14
C GLU A 54 10.51 5.95 25.65
N TRP A 55 9.43 5.71 24.90
CA TRP A 55 9.51 5.53 23.46
C TRP A 55 10.08 6.76 22.75
N GLU A 56 9.57 7.96 23.06
CA GLU A 56 9.98 9.20 22.41
C GLU A 56 11.48 9.45 22.63
N SER A 57 11.92 9.32 23.88
CA SER A 57 13.33 9.47 24.26
C SER A 57 14.22 8.43 23.55
N PHE A 58 13.82 7.16 23.55
CA PHE A 58 14.56 6.10 22.89
C PHE A 58 14.64 6.32 21.38
N TYR A 59 13.52 6.68 20.74
CA TYR A 59 13.46 6.91 19.30
C TYR A 59 14.41 8.03 18.89
N PHE A 60 14.35 9.21 19.50
CA PHE A 60 15.28 10.30 19.16
C PHE A 60 16.72 10.05 19.64
N GLY A 61 16.93 9.13 20.58
CA GLY A 61 18.25 8.64 20.96
C GLY A 61 18.91 7.77 19.88
N ASN A 62 18.13 6.92 19.21
CA ASN A 62 18.64 5.78 18.43
C ASN A 62 18.28 5.80 16.93
N ALA A 63 17.22 6.49 16.52
CA ALA A 63 16.71 6.43 15.16
C ALA A 63 17.68 7.06 14.16
N THR A 64 18.03 6.30 13.13
CA THR A 64 18.86 6.73 12.00
C THR A 64 18.21 6.27 10.71
N GLN A 65 18.32 7.09 9.66
CA GLN A 65 17.79 6.76 8.35
C GLN A 65 18.40 5.48 7.77
N LYS A 66 17.56 4.56 7.28
CA LYS A 66 17.98 3.30 6.66
C LYS A 66 18.38 3.50 5.19
N LYS A 67 19.43 4.29 4.93
CA LYS A 67 20.00 4.56 3.60
C LYS A 67 21.50 4.86 3.69
N ARG A 68 22.20 4.87 2.54
CA ARG A 68 23.62 5.26 2.46
C ARG A 68 23.80 6.68 3.01
N ASN A 69 24.75 6.86 3.92
CA ASN A 69 25.00 8.13 4.62
C ASN A 69 23.75 8.67 5.35
N GLY A 70 22.92 7.78 5.89
CA GLY A 70 21.74 8.15 6.66
C GLY A 70 22.10 8.99 7.88
N ILE A 71 21.33 10.05 8.11
CA ILE A 71 21.51 10.92 9.27
C ILE A 71 20.63 10.44 10.44
N LYS A 72 21.01 10.84 11.65
CA LYS A 72 20.19 10.67 12.84
C LYS A 72 18.87 11.43 12.68
N VAL A 73 17.78 10.82 13.11
CA VAL A 73 16.45 11.44 13.07
C VAL A 73 16.26 12.26 14.34
N THR A 74 15.97 13.56 14.19
CA THR A 74 15.73 14.49 15.31
C THR A 74 14.30 15.03 15.30
N LYS A 75 13.89 15.72 16.38
CA LYS A 75 12.59 16.39 16.44
C LYS A 75 12.45 17.44 15.34
N GLU A 76 13.52 18.21 15.10
CA GLU A 76 13.60 19.21 14.03
C GLU A 76 13.45 18.56 12.66
N PHE A 77 14.13 17.44 12.42
CA PHE A 77 14.00 16.71 11.16
C PHE A 77 12.55 16.24 10.92
N ILE A 78 11.85 15.73 11.95
CA ILE A 78 10.43 15.35 11.84
C ILE A 78 9.54 16.57 11.54
N ARG A 79 9.81 17.72 12.16
CA ARG A 79 9.10 18.97 11.84
C ARG A 79 9.32 19.37 10.39
N ASP A 80 10.54 19.27 9.89
CA ASP A 80 10.89 19.63 8.51
C ASP A 80 10.24 18.65 7.51
N LEU A 81 10.05 17.36 7.86
CA LEU A 81 9.21 16.45 7.07
C LEU A 81 7.76 16.93 6.99
N GLY A 82 7.20 17.44 8.08
CA GLY A 82 5.86 18.02 8.10
C GLY A 82 5.73 19.26 7.21
N GLN A 83 6.73 20.15 7.23
CA GLN A 83 6.78 21.31 6.33
C GLN A 83 6.89 20.87 4.86
N LYS A 84 7.72 19.88 4.58
CA LYS A 84 7.85 19.30 3.24
C LYS A 84 6.54 18.67 2.77
N LEU A 85 5.83 17.95 3.65
CA LEU A 85 4.51 17.41 3.35
C LEU A 85 3.53 18.53 2.98
N TYR A 86 3.50 19.62 3.77
CA TYR A 86 2.64 20.76 3.49
C TYR A 86 2.88 21.33 2.09
N VAL A 87 4.12 21.68 1.74
CA VAL A 87 4.49 22.20 0.40
C VAL A 87 4.06 21.22 -0.69
N LYS A 88 4.31 19.92 -0.52
CA LYS A 88 3.92 18.92 -1.51
C LYS A 88 2.41 18.82 -1.71
N LEU A 89 1.62 18.93 -0.65
CA LEU A 89 0.16 18.91 -0.75
C LEU A 89 -0.37 20.22 -1.34
N SER A 90 0.08 21.37 -0.85
CA SER A 90 -0.44 22.68 -1.24
C SER A 90 -0.06 23.10 -2.64
N GLU A 91 1.08 22.63 -3.16
CA GLU A 91 1.55 22.99 -4.50
C GLU A 91 1.32 21.85 -5.49
N VAL A 92 1.87 20.65 -5.22
CA VAL A 92 1.85 19.57 -6.22
C VAL A 92 0.46 18.95 -6.32
N VAL A 93 -0.12 18.52 -5.19
CA VAL A 93 -1.45 17.87 -5.22
C VAL A 93 -2.53 18.86 -5.61
N GLN A 94 -2.47 20.09 -5.11
CA GLN A 94 -3.45 21.11 -5.50
C GLN A 94 -3.43 21.34 -7.02
N ASN A 95 -2.25 21.53 -7.63
CA ASN A 95 -2.15 21.70 -9.08
C ASN A 95 -2.63 20.47 -9.86
N GLU A 96 -2.34 19.25 -9.37
CA GLU A 96 -2.86 18.03 -9.98
C GLU A 96 -4.38 17.96 -9.92
N LEU A 97 -4.97 18.23 -8.75
CA LEU A 97 -6.42 18.27 -8.57
C LEU A 97 -7.08 19.29 -9.50
N ASP A 98 -6.49 20.48 -9.62
CA ASP A 98 -6.99 21.55 -10.50
C ASP A 98 -6.88 21.17 -11.99
N SER A 99 -5.98 20.25 -12.35
CA SER A 99 -5.79 19.77 -13.72
C SER A 99 -6.72 18.64 -14.14
N ILE A 100 -7.38 17.97 -13.18
CA ILE A 100 -8.29 16.84 -13.45
C ILE A 100 -9.50 17.34 -14.23
N LYS A 101 -9.82 16.63 -15.32
CA LYS A 101 -11.00 16.91 -16.15
C LYS A 101 -12.07 15.87 -15.91
N GLU A 102 -13.33 16.28 -16.01
CA GLU A 102 -14.48 15.37 -15.88
C GLU A 102 -14.40 14.18 -16.86
N GLY A 103 -14.02 14.44 -18.11
CA GLY A 103 -13.84 13.38 -19.12
C GLY A 103 -12.81 12.33 -18.70
N GLU A 104 -11.69 12.73 -18.10
CA GLU A 104 -10.68 11.80 -17.57
C GLU A 104 -11.25 10.91 -16.45
N CYS A 105 -12.07 11.48 -15.57
CA CYS A 105 -12.75 10.71 -14.51
C CYS A 105 -13.71 9.67 -15.09
N ILE A 106 -14.49 10.03 -16.11
CA ILE A 106 -15.43 9.12 -16.79
C ILE A 106 -14.66 8.01 -17.51
N ASP A 107 -13.65 8.38 -18.29
CA ASP A 107 -12.81 7.43 -19.02
C ASP A 107 -12.11 6.47 -18.06
N TYR A 108 -11.58 6.96 -16.94
CA TYR A 108 -10.96 6.13 -15.92
C TYR A 108 -11.97 5.17 -15.28
N ALA A 109 -13.19 5.62 -14.98
CA ALA A 109 -14.24 4.77 -14.44
C ALA A 109 -14.63 3.65 -15.42
N CYS A 110 -14.86 3.98 -16.69
CA CYS A 110 -15.15 3.01 -17.74
C CYS A 110 -13.99 2.02 -17.93
N ASN A 111 -12.76 2.51 -17.99
CA ASN A 111 -11.57 1.69 -18.13
C ASN A 111 -11.36 0.75 -16.93
N LEU A 112 -11.60 1.23 -15.71
CA LEU A 112 -11.49 0.44 -14.49
C LEU A 112 -12.52 -0.68 -14.44
N VAL A 113 -13.77 -0.39 -14.81
CA VAL A 113 -14.89 -1.33 -14.70
C VAL A 113 -14.90 -2.35 -15.83
N LEU A 114 -14.59 -1.93 -17.07
CA LEU A 114 -14.71 -2.80 -18.25
C LEU A 114 -13.35 -3.35 -18.69
N ASN A 115 -12.41 -2.46 -19.03
CA ASN A 115 -11.17 -2.89 -19.68
C ASN A 115 -10.28 -3.68 -18.71
N ARG A 116 -10.06 -3.16 -17.50
CA ARG A 116 -9.20 -3.81 -16.51
C ARG A 116 -9.77 -5.12 -16.00
N THR A 117 -11.09 -5.23 -15.82
CA THR A 117 -11.72 -6.48 -15.37
C THR A 117 -11.65 -7.54 -16.47
N TYR A 118 -11.89 -7.17 -17.73
CA TYR A 118 -11.76 -8.07 -18.87
C TYR A 118 -10.32 -8.54 -19.06
N GLU A 119 -9.34 -7.63 -19.02
CA GLU A 119 -7.92 -7.95 -19.14
C GLU A 119 -7.46 -8.88 -17.99
N GLY A 120 -7.89 -8.61 -16.76
CA GLY A 120 -7.63 -9.46 -15.59
C GLY A 120 -8.17 -10.88 -15.80
N TYR A 121 -9.45 -11.00 -16.16
CA TYR A 121 -10.07 -12.29 -16.46
C TYR A 121 -9.36 -13.04 -17.59
N ARG A 122 -9.04 -12.36 -18.69
CA ARG A 122 -8.32 -12.95 -19.83
C ARG A 122 -6.95 -13.51 -19.41
N SER A 123 -6.20 -12.75 -18.62
CA SER A 123 -4.87 -13.13 -18.13
C SER A 123 -4.95 -14.33 -17.19
N GLU A 124 -5.95 -14.37 -16.32
CA GLU A 124 -6.20 -15.48 -15.40
C GLU A 124 -6.55 -16.77 -16.17
N ILE A 125 -7.47 -16.69 -17.14
CA ILE A 125 -7.86 -17.81 -18.01
C ILE A 125 -6.65 -18.32 -18.81
N GLU A 126 -5.84 -17.44 -19.38
CA GLU A 126 -4.63 -17.82 -20.13
C GLU A 126 -3.59 -18.48 -19.24
N THR A 127 -3.38 -17.95 -18.03
CA THR A 127 -2.45 -18.52 -17.05
C THR A 127 -2.88 -19.93 -16.64
N ILE A 128 -4.17 -20.11 -16.31
CA ILE A 128 -4.69 -21.38 -15.82
C ILE A 128 -4.81 -22.41 -16.95
N TYR A 129 -5.59 -22.10 -17.98
CA TYR A 129 -5.94 -23.09 -19.00
C TYR A 129 -4.96 -23.11 -20.18
N GLY A 130 -4.32 -21.98 -20.47
CA GLY A 130 -3.34 -21.88 -21.56
C GLY A 130 -1.95 -22.39 -21.18
N GLN A 131 -1.54 -22.21 -19.92
CA GLN A 131 -0.20 -22.55 -19.46
C GLN A 131 -0.21 -23.65 -18.39
N LEU A 132 -0.84 -23.40 -17.24
CA LEU A 132 -0.69 -24.26 -16.06
C LEU A 132 -1.28 -25.66 -16.27
N GLU A 133 -2.46 -25.76 -16.87
CA GLU A 133 -3.09 -27.04 -17.22
C GLU A 133 -2.21 -27.83 -18.22
N SER A 134 -1.59 -27.16 -19.20
CA SER A 134 -0.68 -27.79 -20.15
C SER A 134 0.61 -28.28 -19.49
N ILE A 135 1.20 -27.49 -18.57
CA ILE A 135 2.43 -27.83 -17.84
C ILE A 135 2.18 -29.02 -16.90
N LEU A 136 1.05 -29.02 -16.20
CA LEU A 136 0.73 -30.06 -15.22
C LEU A 136 0.14 -31.32 -15.86
N GLY A 137 -0.42 -31.21 -17.07
CA GLY A 137 -1.06 -32.33 -17.76
C GLY A 137 -2.33 -32.84 -17.08
N VAL A 138 -2.94 -32.02 -16.22
CA VAL A 138 -4.16 -32.34 -15.46
C VAL A 138 -5.18 -31.23 -15.60
N LYS A 139 -6.45 -31.60 -15.66
CA LYS A 139 -7.54 -30.65 -15.77
C LYS A 139 -7.64 -29.79 -14.51
N ILE A 140 -7.69 -28.48 -14.68
CA ILE A 140 -7.95 -27.52 -13.61
C ILE A 140 -9.42 -27.11 -13.67
N GLN A 141 -10.06 -26.89 -12.52
CA GLN A 141 -11.47 -26.50 -12.43
C GLN A 141 -11.63 -25.21 -11.62
N PRO A 142 -12.58 -24.33 -11.96
CA PRO A 142 -12.86 -23.15 -11.14
C PRO A 142 -13.48 -23.57 -9.81
N ALA A 143 -13.06 -22.94 -8.72
CA ALA A 143 -13.63 -23.22 -7.41
C ALA A 143 -15.06 -22.69 -7.28
N PRO A 144 -15.94 -23.36 -6.51
CA PRO A 144 -17.23 -22.80 -6.14
C PRO A 144 -17.09 -21.52 -5.31
N ASP A 145 -18.10 -20.63 -5.38
CA ASP A 145 -18.13 -19.36 -4.63
C ASP A 145 -17.90 -19.53 -3.11
N GLU A 146 -18.37 -20.64 -2.54
CA GLU A 146 -18.17 -20.96 -1.12
C GLU A 146 -16.69 -21.15 -0.78
N TRP A 147 -15.94 -21.80 -1.67
CA TRP A 147 -14.52 -22.09 -1.47
C TRP A 147 -13.66 -20.85 -1.62
N ASP A 148 -13.95 -20.00 -2.60
CA ASP A 148 -13.29 -18.70 -2.76
C ASP A 148 -13.44 -17.86 -1.48
N ARG A 149 -14.68 -17.69 -1.01
CA ARG A 149 -14.96 -16.82 0.15
C ARG A 149 -14.42 -17.35 1.48
N THR A 150 -14.38 -18.67 1.64
CA THR A 150 -14.04 -19.31 2.91
C THR A 150 -12.56 -19.68 3.00
N PHE A 151 -11.96 -20.06 1.87
CA PHE A 151 -10.60 -20.61 1.83
C PHE A 151 -9.64 -19.80 0.96
N CYS A 152 -10.12 -18.76 0.24
CA CYS A 152 -9.33 -18.02 -0.75
C CYS A 152 -8.72 -19.00 -1.75
N VAL A 153 -9.60 -19.68 -2.50
CA VAL A 153 -9.23 -20.64 -3.54
C VAL A 153 -9.97 -20.26 -4.81
N ASP A 154 -9.23 -19.89 -5.86
CA ASP A 154 -9.80 -19.50 -7.15
C ASP A 154 -10.08 -20.73 -8.05
N PHE A 155 -9.18 -21.71 -8.03
CA PHE A 155 -9.27 -22.96 -8.82
C PHE A 155 -8.89 -24.17 -7.99
N TYR A 156 -9.16 -25.37 -8.50
CA TYR A 156 -8.72 -26.61 -7.89
C TYR A 156 -8.38 -27.70 -8.91
N ILE A 157 -7.59 -28.66 -8.47
CA ILE A 157 -7.29 -29.91 -9.17
C ILE A 157 -7.85 -31.07 -8.34
N GLU A 158 -8.56 -32.00 -8.98
CA GLU A 158 -9.02 -33.23 -8.34
C GLU A 158 -8.03 -34.37 -8.56
N VAL A 159 -7.56 -35.01 -7.49
CA VAL A 159 -6.67 -36.16 -7.53
C VAL A 159 -7.22 -37.25 -6.60
N MET A 160 -7.65 -38.38 -7.17
CA MET A 160 -8.16 -39.54 -6.42
C MET A 160 -9.19 -39.16 -5.32
N LYS A 161 -10.18 -38.32 -5.66
CA LYS A 161 -11.22 -37.78 -4.75
C LYS A 161 -10.72 -36.82 -3.67
N LYS A 162 -9.53 -36.25 -3.82
CA LYS A 162 -9.01 -35.15 -3.00
C LYS A 162 -8.82 -33.91 -3.87
N PHE A 163 -8.76 -32.74 -3.23
CA PHE A 163 -8.65 -31.45 -3.93
C PHE A 163 -7.35 -30.74 -3.56
N ILE A 164 -6.67 -30.19 -4.57
CA ILE A 164 -5.57 -29.24 -4.40
C ILE A 164 -6.12 -27.88 -4.82
N GLY A 165 -6.23 -26.94 -3.89
CA GLY A 165 -6.66 -25.57 -4.17
C GLY A 165 -5.52 -24.72 -4.75
N LEU A 166 -5.86 -23.86 -5.69
CA LEU A 166 -4.96 -22.93 -6.35
C LEU A 166 -5.49 -21.51 -6.13
N GLN A 167 -4.64 -20.63 -5.63
CA GLN A 167 -4.90 -19.19 -5.60
C GLN A 167 -3.97 -18.54 -6.62
N ILE A 168 -4.55 -17.79 -7.55
CA ILE A 168 -3.84 -16.97 -8.51
C ILE A 168 -3.82 -15.53 -8.00
N LYS A 169 -2.63 -14.96 -7.95
CA LYS A 169 -2.45 -13.53 -7.70
C LYS A 169 -1.56 -12.98 -8.80
N PRO A 170 -1.91 -11.84 -9.42
CA PRO A 170 -1.03 -11.21 -10.38
C PRO A 170 0.26 -10.80 -9.66
N ILE A 171 1.43 -10.97 -10.31
CA ILE A 171 2.74 -10.63 -9.72
C ILE A 171 2.80 -9.14 -9.31
N SER A 172 2.00 -8.30 -9.95
CA SER A 172 1.84 -6.87 -9.62
C SER A 172 1.15 -6.60 -8.27
N SER A 173 0.48 -7.57 -7.64
CA SER A 173 -0.26 -7.35 -6.38
C SER A 173 0.61 -7.35 -5.12
N GLY A 174 1.93 -7.57 -5.23
CA GLY A 174 2.87 -7.45 -4.11
C GLY A 174 3.34 -6.01 -3.84
N GLN A 175 3.16 -5.12 -4.81
CA GLN A 175 3.24 -3.68 -4.60
C GLN A 175 1.80 -3.19 -4.47
N ALA A 176 1.50 -2.38 -3.45
CA ALA A 176 0.20 -1.71 -3.39
C ALA A 176 -0.09 -1.11 -4.79
N LEU A 177 -1.32 -1.21 -5.29
CA LEU A 177 -1.73 -0.66 -6.60
C LEU A 177 -1.11 0.73 -6.88
N ASN A 178 -0.96 1.51 -5.82
CA ASN A 178 -0.36 2.84 -5.77
C ASN A 178 1.12 2.92 -6.16
N GLN A 179 1.91 1.84 -6.05
CA GLN A 179 3.37 1.86 -6.24
C GLN A 179 3.78 1.35 -7.62
N TYR A 180 3.11 0.34 -8.17
CA TYR A 180 3.31 -0.09 -9.56
C TYR A 180 2.85 0.97 -10.55
N GLN A 181 1.67 1.58 -10.34
CA GLN A 181 1.19 2.70 -11.16
C GLN A 181 2.16 3.89 -11.09
N TRP A 182 2.75 4.14 -9.92
CA TRP A 182 3.73 5.21 -9.72
C TRP A 182 5.01 5.03 -10.53
N VAL A 183 5.56 3.81 -10.55
CA VAL A 183 6.77 3.49 -11.31
C VAL A 183 6.50 3.66 -12.81
N LYS A 184 5.39 3.11 -13.31
CA LYS A 184 5.01 3.26 -14.73
C LYS A 184 4.69 4.68 -15.16
N MET A 185 4.10 5.51 -14.31
CA MET A 185 3.82 6.92 -14.62
C MET A 185 5.09 7.78 -14.79
N HIS A 186 6.26 7.29 -14.37
CA HIS A 186 7.53 8.02 -14.40
C HIS A 186 8.65 7.27 -15.12
N GLU A 187 8.35 6.16 -15.79
CA GLU A 187 9.22 5.58 -16.82
C GLU A 187 9.05 6.42 -18.09
N VAL A 188 10.08 7.21 -18.41
CA VAL A 188 10.25 7.90 -19.70
C VAL A 188 10.92 6.95 -20.68
#